data_AF-A0A7S1SKY6-F1
#
_entry.id   AF-A0A7S1SKY6-F1
#
_cell.length_a   1.000
_cell.length_b   1.000
_cell.length_c   1.000
_cell.angle_alpha   90.00
_cell.angle_beta   90.00
_cell.angle_gamma   90.00
#
_symmetry.space_group_name_H-M   'P 1'
#
loop_
_entity.id
_entity.type
_entity.pdbx_description
1 polymer ?
#
loop_
_entity_poly.entity_id
_entity_poly.type
_entity_poly.pdbx_seq_one_letter_code
_entity_poly.pdbx_strand_id
1 'polypeptide(L)'
;GSQCGAATACCTRAAISSTAPLQTRKLQRVGALVRRRERRHSHRVTVRASSEAGMADDLLIIGPGVLGSYAGKLWLDSKPGSTVTGQTNSDGSHDRLRSLGITPTLRPEDPRSVAKYDNVLFSAPPSGSADYVAEVSSSLERWTGAGAFVFTSSASVVAVSDGGDADE
;
A
#
# COMPACT_ATOMS: atom_id res chain seq x y z
N GLY A 1 31.01 -58.01 16.83
CA GLY A 1 29.61 -58.12 17.27
C GLY A 1 28.99 -56.74 17.22
N SER A 2 27.71 -56.54 16.92
CA SER A 2 26.64 -57.42 16.44
C SER A 2 25.64 -56.50 15.75
N GLN A 3 25.00 -57.04 14.73
CA GLN A 3 23.90 -56.44 13.96
C GLN A 3 22.63 -56.26 14.79
N CYS A 4 21.74 -55.38 14.32
CA CYS A 4 20.27 -55.45 14.36
C CYS A 4 19.74 -54.17 13.69
N GLY A 5 18.75 -54.14 12.78
CA GLY A 5 17.83 -55.14 12.23
C GLY A 5 16.74 -54.37 11.47
N ALA A 6 16.38 -54.85 10.28
CA ALA A 6 15.38 -54.28 9.39
C ALA A 6 13.93 -54.59 9.82
N ALA A 7 12.95 -53.80 9.37
CA ALA A 7 11.59 -54.27 9.14
C ALA A 7 10.83 -53.42 8.10
N THR A 8 10.58 -54.05 6.97
CA THR A 8 9.65 -53.68 5.89
C THR A 8 8.21 -54.02 6.29
N ALA A 9 7.21 -53.22 5.90
CA ALA A 9 5.86 -53.73 5.68
C ALA A 9 5.06 -52.88 4.68
N CYS A 10 4.74 -53.52 3.56
CA CYS A 10 3.76 -53.19 2.54
C CYS A 10 2.34 -53.56 3.03
N CYS A 11 1.29 -52.83 2.62
CA CYS A 11 0.06 -53.42 2.04
C CYS A 11 -1.07 -52.38 1.78
N THR A 12 -1.35 -52.19 0.49
CA THR A 12 -2.64 -52.40 -0.19
C THR A 12 -3.96 -51.75 0.29
N ARG A 13 -4.35 -50.73 -0.50
CA ARG A 13 -5.68 -50.42 -1.09
C ARG A 13 -6.87 -51.37 -0.80
N ALA A 14 -8.00 -50.80 -0.40
CA ALA A 14 -9.33 -51.37 -0.65
C ALA A 14 -10.37 -50.26 -0.87
N ALA A 15 -11.08 -50.35 -2.00
CA ALA A 15 -12.27 -49.57 -2.32
C ALA A 15 -13.51 -50.42 -2.04
N ILE A 16 -14.60 -49.81 -1.57
CA ILE A 16 -15.92 -50.42 -1.58
C ILE A 16 -16.99 -49.34 -1.83
N SER A 17 -17.72 -49.55 -2.93
CA SER A 17 -18.94 -48.85 -3.32
C SER A 17 -20.13 -49.57 -2.68
N SER A 18 -21.11 -48.83 -2.16
CA SER A 18 -22.44 -49.41 -1.87
C SER A 18 -23.52 -48.33 -1.88
N THR A 19 -24.66 -48.69 -2.47
CA THR A 19 -25.79 -47.87 -2.89
C THR A 19 -26.99 -47.95 -1.94
N ALA A 20 -27.58 -46.78 -1.67
CA ALA A 20 -29.02 -46.47 -1.48
C ALA A 20 -29.74 -46.95 -0.17
N PRO A 21 -31.01 -46.53 0.07
CA PRO A 21 -31.37 -45.28 0.78
C PRO A 21 -32.28 -45.54 2.01
N LEU A 22 -32.41 -44.57 2.93
CA LEU A 22 -33.48 -44.57 3.94
C LEU A 22 -33.82 -43.15 4.42
N GLN A 23 -35.12 -42.89 4.50
CA GLN A 23 -35.75 -41.61 4.82
C GLN A 23 -35.83 -41.29 6.33
N THR A 24 -36.19 -40.02 6.57
CA THR A 24 -36.69 -39.39 7.82
C THR A 24 -35.58 -38.94 8.78
N ARG A 25 -35.56 -37.73 9.36
CA ARG A 25 -36.62 -36.87 9.88
C ARG A 25 -36.25 -35.39 9.72
N LYS A 26 -37.30 -34.57 9.60
CA LYS A 26 -37.29 -33.11 9.52
C LYS A 26 -36.71 -32.51 10.81
N LEU A 27 -35.53 -31.89 10.74
CA LEU A 27 -34.97 -31.04 11.79
C LEU A 27 -35.05 -29.59 11.30
N GLN A 28 -35.99 -28.84 11.84
CA GLN A 28 -36.09 -27.40 11.64
C GLN A 28 -34.87 -26.74 12.30
N ARG A 29 -33.90 -26.30 11.49
CA ARG A 29 -32.92 -25.30 11.90
C ARG A 29 -33.54 -23.93 11.66
N VAL A 30 -33.77 -23.19 12.74
CA VAL A 30 -34.02 -21.76 12.70
C VAL A 30 -32.71 -21.10 12.29
N GLY A 31 -32.50 -20.96 10.99
CA GLY A 31 -31.44 -20.14 10.43
C GLY A 31 -31.88 -18.69 10.48
N ALA A 32 -31.51 -17.97 11.53
CA ALA A 32 -31.50 -16.52 11.49
C ALA A 32 -30.46 -16.09 10.45
N LEU A 33 -30.93 -15.81 9.24
CA LEU A 33 -30.14 -15.23 8.15
C LEU A 33 -29.77 -13.80 8.57
N VAL A 34 -28.66 -13.66 9.29
CA VAL A 34 -27.95 -12.38 9.40
C VAL A 34 -27.42 -12.10 8.00
N ARG A 35 -28.22 -11.39 7.19
CA ARG A 35 -27.73 -10.73 5.98
C ARG A 35 -26.73 -9.68 6.44
N ARG A 36 -25.44 -10.05 6.50
CA ARG A 36 -24.36 -9.06 6.49
C ARG A 36 -24.57 -8.24 5.21
N ARG A 37 -25.08 -7.02 5.38
CA ARG A 37 -24.97 -5.99 4.35
C ARG A 37 -23.49 -5.68 4.24
N GLU A 38 -22.81 -6.36 3.32
CA GLU A 38 -21.53 -5.93 2.80
C GLU A 38 -21.81 -4.62 2.06
N ARG A 39 -21.71 -3.50 2.77
CA ARG A 39 -21.67 -2.18 2.12
C ARG A 39 -20.34 -2.11 1.40
N ARG A 40 -20.33 -2.53 0.14
CA ARG A 40 -19.33 -2.14 -0.84
C ARG A 40 -19.47 -0.64 -1.04
N HIS A 41 -18.80 0.14 -0.20
CA HIS A 41 -18.52 1.53 -0.49
C HIS A 41 -17.42 1.58 -1.56
N SER A 42 -17.80 1.23 -2.79
CA SER A 42 -17.05 1.66 -3.96
C SER A 42 -17.33 3.16 -4.11
N HIS A 43 -16.55 3.98 -3.40
CA HIS A 43 -16.50 5.39 -3.70
C HIS A 43 -15.79 5.52 -5.04
N ARG A 44 -16.58 5.66 -6.12
CA ARG A 44 -16.05 6.16 -7.38
C ARG A 44 -15.70 7.63 -7.15
N VAL A 45 -14.43 7.88 -6.84
CA VAL A 45 -13.86 9.22 -6.92
C VAL A 45 -13.91 9.63 -8.38
N THR A 46 -14.77 10.60 -8.71
CA THR A 46 -14.73 11.26 -10.02
C THR A 46 -13.58 12.24 -10.00
N VAL A 47 -12.44 11.81 -10.53
CA VAL A 47 -11.31 12.71 -10.78
C VAL A 47 -11.72 13.65 -11.91
N ARG A 48 -11.84 14.95 -11.61
CA ARG A 48 -11.92 15.99 -12.65
C ARG A 48 -10.52 16.18 -13.20
N ALA A 49 -10.29 15.68 -14.42
CA ALA A 49 -9.07 15.98 -15.15
C ALA A 49 -9.13 17.44 -15.64
N SER A 50 -8.40 18.32 -14.99
CA SER A 50 -8.02 19.62 -15.55
C SER A 50 -6.73 19.40 -16.33
N SER A 51 -6.83 19.43 -17.66
CA SER A 51 -5.69 19.25 -18.55
C SER A 51 -4.87 20.54 -18.65
N GLU A 52 -4.01 20.77 -17.66
CA GLU A 52 -2.69 21.32 -17.96
C GLU A 52 -1.75 20.13 -18.15
N ALA A 53 -0.79 20.22 -19.08
CA ALA A 53 0.20 19.17 -19.33
C ALA A 53 1.23 19.10 -18.19
N GLY A 54 0.73 18.92 -16.97
CA GLY A 54 1.51 18.68 -15.76
C GLY A 54 1.90 17.21 -15.67
N MET A 55 2.80 16.95 -14.74
CA MET A 55 3.24 15.65 -14.22
C MET A 55 2.06 14.89 -13.56
N ALA A 56 0.89 14.86 -14.19
CA ALA A 56 -0.41 14.56 -13.59
C ALA A 56 -0.51 13.14 -13.05
N ASP A 57 0.29 12.24 -13.63
CA ASP A 57 0.41 10.86 -13.19
C ASP A 57 1.74 10.58 -12.48
N ASP A 58 2.63 11.55 -12.35
CA ASP A 58 3.88 11.35 -11.62
C ASP A 58 3.62 11.40 -10.11
N LEU A 59 4.44 10.64 -9.40
CA LEU A 59 4.36 10.50 -7.96
C LEU A 59 5.66 10.96 -7.31
N LEU A 60 5.54 11.86 -6.35
CA LEU A 60 6.61 12.17 -5.42
C LEU A 60 6.45 11.34 -4.15
N ILE A 61 7.53 10.69 -3.70
CA ILE A 61 7.58 9.97 -2.44
C ILE A 61 8.64 10.60 -1.54
N ILE A 62 8.23 11.12 -0.39
CA ILE A 62 9.12 11.71 0.61
C ILE A 62 9.43 10.65 1.66
N GLY A 63 10.71 10.36 1.85
CA GLY A 63 11.16 9.24 2.66
C GLY A 63 10.79 7.88 2.05
N PRO A 64 11.30 7.51 0.86
CA PRO A 64 11.01 6.22 0.21
C PRO A 64 11.74 5.06 0.90
N GLY A 65 11.38 4.79 2.15
CA GLY A 65 11.80 3.62 2.91
C GLY A 65 11.16 2.33 2.37
N VAL A 66 10.96 1.32 3.21
CA VAL A 66 10.37 0.04 2.77
C VAL A 66 8.97 0.25 2.18
N LEU A 67 8.08 0.94 2.90
CA LEU A 67 6.72 1.20 2.46
C LEU A 67 6.67 2.10 1.22
N GLY A 68 7.32 3.27 1.27
CA GLY A 68 7.32 4.22 0.16
C GLY A 68 7.89 3.62 -1.13
N SER A 69 9.01 2.88 -1.06
CA SER A 69 9.58 2.24 -2.25
C SER A 69 8.68 1.14 -2.83
N TYR A 70 7.93 0.42 -1.99
CA TYR A 70 6.95 -0.56 -2.47
C TYR A 70 5.75 0.11 -3.12
N ALA A 71 5.22 1.18 -2.53
CA ALA A 71 4.15 1.98 -3.12
C ALA A 71 4.56 2.57 -4.49
N GLY A 72 5.81 3.03 -4.62
CA GLY A 72 6.36 3.52 -5.89
C GLY A 72 6.37 2.45 -6.98
N LYS A 73 6.74 1.20 -6.67
CA LYS A 73 6.65 0.09 -7.63
C LYS A 73 5.21 -0.15 -8.08
N LEU A 74 4.29 -0.26 -7.12
CA LEU A 74 2.87 -0.48 -7.43
C LEU A 74 2.30 0.66 -8.30
N TRP A 75 2.75 1.89 -8.07
CA TRP A 75 2.38 3.03 -8.89
C TRP A 75 2.83 2.87 -10.34
N LEU A 76 4.11 2.59 -10.56
CA LEU A 76 4.69 2.34 -11.89
C LEU A 76 3.98 1.19 -12.62
N ASP A 77 3.65 0.12 -11.90
CA ASP A 77 2.92 -1.03 -12.45
C ASP A 77 1.48 -0.67 -12.84
N SER A 78 0.83 0.19 -12.05
CA SER A 78 -0.57 0.59 -12.26
C SER A 78 -0.75 1.67 -13.34
N LYS A 79 0.27 2.50 -13.55
CA LYS A 79 0.25 3.64 -14.48
C LYS A 79 1.48 3.61 -15.40
N PRO A 80 1.44 2.82 -16.48
CA PRO A 80 2.52 2.78 -17.46
C PRO A 80 2.80 4.17 -18.04
N GLY A 81 4.07 4.59 -18.06
CA GLY A 81 4.49 5.90 -18.54
C GLY A 81 4.54 7.00 -17.48
N SER A 82 4.06 6.73 -16.26
CA SER A 82 4.31 7.60 -15.11
C SER A 82 5.76 7.51 -14.63
N THR A 83 6.21 8.53 -13.92
CA THR A 83 7.49 8.54 -13.22
C THR A 83 7.28 8.61 -11.71
N VAL A 84 8.24 8.06 -10.96
CA VAL A 84 8.25 8.12 -9.50
C VAL A 84 9.55 8.73 -9.03
N THR A 85 9.44 9.83 -8.30
CA THR A 85 10.58 10.52 -7.69
C THR A 85 10.64 10.21 -6.20
N GLY A 86 11.76 9.70 -5.71
CA GLY A 86 12.00 9.41 -4.29
C GLY A 86 12.89 10.46 -3.65
N GLN A 87 12.33 11.33 -2.80
CA GLN A 87 13.08 12.32 -2.02
C GLN A 87 13.65 11.72 -0.74
N THR A 88 14.95 11.91 -0.53
CA THR A 88 15.70 11.37 0.61
C THR A 88 16.53 12.46 1.29
N ASN A 89 16.86 12.27 2.56
CA ASN A 89 17.72 13.19 3.32
C ASN A 89 19.21 12.96 3.02
N SER A 90 19.57 11.75 2.56
CA SER A 90 20.92 11.35 2.18
C SER A 90 20.89 10.46 0.94
N ASP A 91 22.04 10.28 0.31
CA ASP A 91 22.21 9.49 -0.92
C ASP A 91 22.32 7.97 -0.69
N GLY A 92 22.49 7.51 0.55
CA GLY A 92 22.79 6.11 0.87
C GLY A 92 21.74 5.07 0.42
N SER A 93 20.53 5.50 0.07
CA SER A 93 19.48 4.61 -0.47
C SER A 93 19.25 4.76 -1.98
N HIS A 94 20.01 5.62 -2.68
CA HIS A 94 19.73 5.97 -4.07
C HIS A 94 19.89 4.79 -5.03
N ASP A 95 20.94 3.98 -4.89
CA ASP A 95 21.15 2.82 -5.76
C ASP A 95 20.05 1.79 -5.61
N ARG A 96 19.60 1.56 -4.37
CA ARG A 96 18.43 0.74 -4.10
C ARG A 96 17.21 1.30 -4.83
N LEU A 97 16.92 2.60 -4.74
CA LEU A 97 15.75 3.21 -5.39
C LEU A 97 15.81 3.11 -6.93
N ARG A 98 16.98 3.38 -7.53
CA ARG A 98 17.19 3.23 -8.98
C ARG A 98 16.91 1.81 -9.46
N SER A 99 17.32 0.80 -8.70
CA SER A 99 17.05 -0.62 -9.02
C SER A 99 15.54 -0.97 -9.04
N LEU A 100 14.70 -0.14 -8.43
CA LEU A 100 13.24 -0.29 -8.41
C LEU A 100 12.55 0.57 -9.47
N GLY A 101 13.30 1.27 -10.33
CA GLY A 101 12.76 2.21 -11.32
C GLY A 101 12.34 3.56 -10.73
N ILE A 102 12.71 3.85 -9.47
CA ILE A 102 12.40 5.11 -8.80
C ILE A 102 13.58 6.07 -9.00
N THR A 103 13.31 7.29 -9.43
CA THR A 103 14.30 8.35 -9.59
C THR A 103 14.62 8.98 -8.23
N PRO A 104 15.80 8.74 -7.64
CA PRO A 104 16.11 9.34 -6.35
C PRO A 104 16.48 10.81 -6.50
N THR A 105 16.10 11.61 -5.52
CA THR A 105 16.55 13.00 -5.36
C THR A 105 16.87 13.27 -3.91
N LEU A 106 17.81 14.20 -3.68
CA LEU A 106 17.99 14.77 -2.36
C LEU A 106 16.87 15.76 -2.06
N ARG A 107 16.62 15.97 -0.77
CA ARG A 107 15.76 17.05 -0.30
C ARG A 107 16.35 18.39 -0.78
N PRO A 108 15.56 19.23 -1.46
CA PRO A 108 16.01 20.55 -1.89
C PRO A 108 16.20 21.48 -0.69
N GLU A 109 17.09 22.45 -0.83
CA GLU A 109 17.27 23.53 0.18
C GLU A 109 16.02 24.42 0.25
N ASP A 110 15.42 24.74 -0.90
CA ASP A 110 14.14 25.45 -1.00
C ASP A 110 13.10 24.59 -1.75
N PRO A 111 12.05 24.10 -1.08
CA PRO A 111 10.99 23.30 -1.70
C PRO A 111 10.19 24.05 -2.79
N ARG A 112 10.15 25.39 -2.74
CA ARG A 112 9.46 26.24 -3.73
C ARG A 112 10.28 26.40 -5.01
N SER A 113 11.59 26.14 -4.95
CA SER A 113 12.50 26.27 -6.09
C SER A 113 12.47 25.06 -7.04
N VAL A 114 11.78 23.99 -6.65
CA VAL A 114 11.69 22.74 -7.43
C VAL A 114 10.27 22.48 -7.92
N ALA A 115 10.17 21.58 -8.91
CA ALA A 115 8.89 21.16 -9.47
C ALA A 115 7.96 20.60 -8.39
N LYS A 116 6.67 20.96 -8.53
CA LYS A 116 5.56 20.43 -7.76
C LYS A 116 4.96 19.19 -8.44
N TYR A 117 4.25 18.39 -7.66
CA TYR A 117 3.66 17.13 -8.07
C TYR A 117 2.17 17.12 -7.73
N ASP A 118 1.37 16.47 -8.56
CA ASP A 118 -0.07 16.25 -8.30
C ASP A 118 -0.28 15.11 -7.30
N ASN A 119 0.59 14.11 -7.29
CA ASN A 119 0.53 13.00 -6.35
C ASN A 119 1.76 13.04 -5.45
N VAL A 120 1.54 13.18 -4.14
CA VAL A 120 2.60 13.21 -3.13
C VAL A 120 2.30 12.19 -2.05
N LEU A 121 3.26 11.31 -1.77
CA LEU A 121 3.24 10.35 -0.67
C LEU A 121 4.32 10.71 0.34
N PHE A 122 3.92 11.11 1.54
CA PHE A 122 4.81 11.30 2.67
C PHE A 122 4.90 10.01 3.48
N SER A 123 6.08 9.39 3.47
CA SER A 123 6.37 8.12 4.17
C SER A 123 7.72 8.18 4.91
N ALA A 124 8.12 9.37 5.35
CA ALA A 124 9.33 9.55 6.13
C ALA A 124 9.08 9.24 7.62
N PRO A 125 9.97 8.49 8.30
CA PRO A 125 9.87 8.28 9.73
C PRO A 125 10.21 9.56 10.51
N PRO A 126 9.60 9.81 11.68
CA PRO A 126 9.89 11.00 12.48
C PRO A 126 11.32 11.04 13.01
N SER A 127 11.98 9.89 13.16
CA SER A 127 13.39 9.80 13.57
C SER A 127 14.37 10.37 12.56
N GLY A 128 13.96 10.56 11.30
CA GLY A 128 14.81 11.11 10.24
C GLY A 128 14.86 12.63 10.20
N SER A 129 14.14 13.32 11.09
CA SER A 129 13.98 14.77 11.08
C SER A 129 14.19 15.38 12.46
N ALA A 130 14.87 16.53 12.50
CA ALA A 130 14.98 17.34 13.72
C ALA A 130 13.69 18.14 13.98
N ASP A 131 12.98 18.51 12.91
CA ASP A 131 11.69 19.20 12.95
C ASP A 131 10.75 18.51 11.94
N TYR A 132 10.06 17.50 12.44
CA TYR A 132 9.16 16.69 11.63
C TYR A 132 7.96 17.48 11.12
N VAL A 133 7.46 18.45 11.90
CA VAL A 133 6.33 19.29 11.50
C VAL A 133 6.73 20.18 10.32
N ALA A 134 7.90 20.82 10.40
CA ALA A 134 8.43 21.61 9.28
C ALA A 134 8.67 20.74 8.03
N GLU A 135 9.07 19.47 8.19
CA GLU A 135 9.23 18.54 7.08
C GLU A 135 7.90 18.20 6.39
N VAL A 136 6.84 18.01 7.18
CA VAL A 136 5.48 17.83 6.65
C VAL A 136 4.99 19.09 5.95
N SER A 137 5.18 20.28 6.54
CA SER A 137 4.81 21.54 5.89
C SER A 137 5.57 21.76 4.58
N SER A 138 6.88 21.48 4.56
CA SER A 138 7.72 21.52 3.36
C SER A 138 7.22 20.57 2.28
N SER A 139 6.72 19.39 2.65
CA SER A 139 6.16 18.45 1.69
C SER A 139 4.89 18.95 1.01
N LEU A 140 4.04 19.68 1.73
CA LEU A 140 2.83 20.30 1.19
C LEU A 140 3.17 21.40 0.17
N GLU A 141 4.30 22.09 0.33
CA GLU A 141 4.76 23.09 -0.65
C GLU A 141 5.11 22.45 -2.01
N ARG A 142 5.50 21.18 -2.01
CA ARG A 142 5.78 20.38 -3.21
C ARG A 142 4.52 19.81 -3.86
N TRP A 143 3.36 19.96 -3.23
CA TRP A 143 2.09 19.54 -3.77
C TRP A 143 1.44 20.68 -4.55
N THR A 144 0.89 20.39 -5.73
CA THR A 144 0.17 21.37 -6.55
C THR A 144 -1.20 21.73 -5.97
N GLY A 145 -1.74 20.89 -5.09
CA GLY A 145 -3.13 20.95 -4.63
C GLY A 145 -4.11 20.20 -5.54
N ALA A 146 -3.65 19.71 -6.70
CA ALA A 146 -4.39 18.77 -7.54
C ALA A 146 -4.03 17.31 -7.16
N GLY A 147 -4.77 16.31 -7.64
CA GLY A 147 -4.45 14.90 -7.35
C GLY A 147 -4.63 14.51 -5.89
N ALA A 148 -3.59 13.95 -5.26
CA ALA A 148 -3.67 13.43 -3.89
C ALA A 148 -2.38 13.67 -3.09
N PHE A 149 -2.54 14.15 -1.87
CA PHE A 149 -1.50 14.15 -0.84
C PHE A 149 -1.82 13.07 0.20
N VAL A 150 -0.93 12.10 0.36
CA VAL A 150 -1.08 10.98 1.30
C VAL A 150 0.03 11.04 2.32
N PHE A 151 -0.33 11.05 3.59
CA PHE A 151 0.60 11.03 4.71
C PHE A 151 0.44 9.73 5.50
N THR A 152 1.54 8.99 5.66
CA THR A 152 1.55 7.74 6.45
C THR A 152 2.26 7.98 7.77
N SER A 153 1.51 8.34 8.81
CA SER A 153 1.97 8.25 10.20
C SER A 153 1.57 6.92 10.81
N SER A 154 2.20 6.56 11.93
CA SER A 154 1.74 5.48 12.81
C SER A 154 0.47 5.84 13.60
N ALA A 155 -0.19 6.95 13.24
CA ALA A 155 -1.43 7.42 13.82
C ALA A 155 -2.58 6.54 13.35
N SER A 156 -3.55 6.36 14.23
CA SER A 156 -4.87 5.84 13.92
C SER A 156 -5.43 6.46 12.62
N VAL A 157 -6.21 5.72 11.83
CA VAL A 157 -6.85 6.28 10.61
C VAL A 157 -7.87 7.35 11.02
N VAL A 158 -7.49 8.62 10.94
CA VAL A 158 -8.39 9.75 11.12
C VAL A 158 -8.78 10.29 9.75
N ALA A 159 -10.07 10.17 9.40
CA ALA A 159 -10.60 10.75 8.18
C ALA A 159 -10.85 12.24 8.41
N VAL A 160 -9.98 13.09 7.87
CA VAL A 160 -10.22 14.54 7.84
C VAL A 160 -10.69 14.94 6.44
N SER A 161 -11.93 15.41 6.37
CA SER A 161 -12.61 15.67 5.10
C SER A 161 -12.22 17.00 4.44
N ASP A 162 -11.60 17.93 5.17
CA ASP A 162 -11.44 19.33 4.74
C ASP A 162 -10.05 19.94 5.07
N GLY A 163 -9.01 19.11 5.25
CA GLY A 163 -7.64 19.60 5.50
C GLY A 163 -7.41 20.28 6.86
N GLY A 164 -8.29 20.04 7.84
CA GLY A 164 -8.11 20.49 9.22
C GLY A 164 -7.11 19.64 10.02
N ASP A 165 -6.76 20.11 11.22
CA ASP A 165 -5.85 19.40 12.12
C ASP A 165 -6.44 18.04 12.54
N ALA A 166 -5.60 17.01 12.45
CA ALA A 166 -5.85 15.69 13.01
C ALA A 166 -5.19 15.62 14.39
N ASP A 167 -6.01 15.55 15.44
CA ASP A 167 -5.56 15.27 16.81
C ASP A 167 -5.83 13.80 17.14
N GLU A 168 -4.96 13.18 17.95
CA GLU A 168 -5.07 11.78 18.38
C GLU A 168 -6.09 11.58 19.52
#